data_AF-A0A1E3H648-F1
#
_entry.id   AF-A0A1E3H648-F1
#
_cell.length_a   1.000
_cell.length_b   1.000
_cell.length_c   1.000
_cell.angle_alpha   90.00
_cell.angle_beta   90.00
_cell.angle_gamma   90.00
#
_symmetry.space_group_name_H-M   'P 1'
#
loop_
_entity.id
_entity.type
_entity.pdbx_description
1 polymer ?
#
loop_
_entity_poly.entity_id
_entity_poly.type
_entity_poly.pdbx_seq_one_letter_code
_entity_poly.pdbx_strand_id
1 'polypeptide(L)'
;MTLCRCLNIPARYVNGHLGDIGVPVVDPMDFSAWMEVYLDGAWRTFDPRNNKPRIGRIVVARGRDATDIPLINSFGPHTLKSFRVWTYEVSSVDEVVTP
;
A
#
# COMPACT_ATOMS: atom_id res chain seq x y z
N MET A 1 5.36 8.69 -9.42
CA MET A 1 6.76 8.47 -9.00
C MET A 1 7.76 8.84 -10.09
N THR A 2 7.66 8.26 -11.28
CA THR A 2 8.56 8.57 -12.41
C THR A 2 8.60 10.06 -12.74
N LEU A 3 7.44 10.73 -12.82
CA LEU A 3 7.36 12.18 -13.04
C LEU A 3 8.12 13.00 -11.99
N CYS A 4 8.05 12.62 -10.71
CA CYS A 4 8.82 13.28 -9.65
C CYS A 4 10.32 13.09 -9.85
N ARG A 5 10.75 11.86 -10.18
CA ARG A 5 12.15 11.56 -10.45
C ARG A 5 12.70 12.30 -11.67
N CYS A 6 11.90 12.51 -12.72
CA CYS A 6 12.27 13.34 -13.87
C CYS A 6 12.54 14.80 -13.49
N LEU A 7 11.96 15.28 -12.40
CA LEU A 7 12.17 16.63 -11.87
C LEU A 7 13.24 16.66 -10.76
N ASN A 8 14.06 15.61 -10.63
CA ASN A 8 15.06 15.44 -9.56
C ASN A 8 14.49 15.41 -8.14
N ILE A 9 13.21 15.06 -7.98
CA ILE A 9 12.57 14.92 -6.67
C ILE A 9 12.64 13.45 -6.25
N PRO A 10 13.26 13.11 -5.10
CA PRO A 10 13.32 11.73 -4.63
C PRO A 10 11.91 11.20 -4.32
N ALA A 11 11.58 10.06 -4.91
CA ALA A 11 10.31 9.39 -4.72
C ALA A 11 10.51 7.88 -4.66
N ARG A 12 9.68 7.18 -3.87
CA ARG A 12 9.71 5.72 -3.70
C ARG A 12 8.32 5.10 -3.77
N TYR A 13 8.29 3.83 -4.15
CA TYR A 13 7.10 3.00 -4.19
C TYR A 13 6.87 2.36 -2.83
N VAL A 14 5.60 2.27 -2.43
CA VAL A 14 5.20 1.67 -1.16
C VAL A 14 4.04 0.72 -1.42
N ASN A 15 4.14 -0.50 -0.89
CA ASN A 15 3.03 -1.43 -0.83
C ASN A 15 2.54 -1.57 0.61
N GLY A 16 1.26 -1.87 0.76
CA GLY A 16 0.72 -2.21 2.06
C GLY A 16 -0.79 -2.30 2.07
N HIS A 17 -1.35 -2.32 3.26
CA HIS A 17 -2.79 -2.32 3.42
C HIS A 17 -3.31 -0.90 3.57
N LEU A 18 -4.43 -0.65 2.92
CA LEU A 18 -5.22 0.56 3.09
C LEU A 18 -6.60 0.12 3.54
N GLY A 19 -6.81 0.12 4.86
CA GLY A 19 -8.10 -0.22 5.43
C GLY A 19 -9.17 0.82 5.11
N ASP A 20 -10.42 0.43 5.26
CA ASP A 20 -11.59 1.30 5.10
C ASP A 20 -11.91 2.09 6.37
N ILE A 21 -10.87 2.65 6.99
CA ILE A 21 -11.02 3.49 8.18
C ILE A 21 -11.47 4.88 7.74
N GLY A 22 -12.65 5.29 8.20
CA GLY A 22 -13.24 6.60 7.88
C GLY A 22 -13.74 6.75 6.45
N VAL A 23 -13.92 5.64 5.71
CA VAL A 23 -14.54 5.60 4.38
C VAL A 23 -15.53 4.43 4.31
N PRO A 24 -16.45 4.40 3.31
CA PRO A 24 -17.32 3.24 3.12
C PRO A 24 -16.49 1.97 2.91
N VAL A 25 -16.89 0.87 3.57
CA VAL A 25 -16.28 -0.45 3.40
C VAL A 25 -16.56 -0.97 2.00
N VAL A 26 -15.53 -1.39 1.28
CA VAL A 26 -15.63 -1.95 -0.07
C VAL A 26 -15.01 -3.33 -0.12
N ASP A 27 -15.81 -4.33 -0.50
CA ASP A 27 -15.38 -5.71 -0.72
C ASP A 27 -15.38 -6.02 -2.24
N PRO A 28 -14.42 -6.81 -2.78
CA PRO A 28 -13.26 -7.42 -2.13
C PRO A 28 -12.10 -6.45 -1.92
N MET A 29 -11.42 -6.59 -0.79
CA MET A 29 -10.23 -5.79 -0.48
C MET A 29 -8.97 -6.37 -1.12
N ASP A 30 -7.99 -5.50 -1.35
CA ASP A 30 -6.71 -5.84 -1.99
C ASP A 30 -5.57 -5.04 -1.36
N PHE A 31 -4.33 -5.44 -1.63
CA PHE A 31 -3.18 -4.61 -1.34
C PHE A 31 -3.27 -3.29 -2.10
N SER A 32 -2.87 -2.24 -1.42
CA SER A 32 -2.78 -0.91 -2.00
C SER A 32 -1.33 -0.54 -2.24
N ALA A 33 -1.14 0.22 -3.31
CA ALA A 33 0.12 0.80 -3.66
C ALA A 33 -0.01 2.32 -3.68
N TRP A 34 0.95 2.99 -3.07
CA TRP A 34 1.07 4.44 -3.13
C TRP A 34 2.54 4.83 -3.28
N MET A 35 2.81 6.13 -3.28
CA MET A 35 4.17 6.63 -3.36
C MET A 35 4.47 7.57 -2.19
N GLU A 36 5.73 7.59 -1.79
CA GLU A 36 6.24 8.59 -0.86
C GLU A 36 7.25 9.47 -1.60
N VAL A 37 7.19 10.78 -1.37
CA VAL A 37 8.09 11.78 -1.96
C VAL A 37 8.83 12.48 -0.84
N TYR A 38 10.15 12.62 -0.99
CA TYR A 38 10.97 13.30 0.00
C TYR A 38 10.89 14.80 -0.21
N LEU A 39 10.24 15.50 0.72
CA LEU A 39 10.03 16.94 0.69
C LEU A 39 10.25 17.50 2.10
N ASP A 40 11.02 18.57 2.21
CA ASP A 40 11.24 19.27 3.48
C ASP A 40 11.79 18.34 4.59
N GLY A 41 12.86 17.62 4.27
CA GLY A 41 13.53 16.74 5.23
C GLY A 41 12.80 15.42 5.57
N ALA A 42 11.59 15.20 5.03
CA ALA A 42 10.76 14.07 5.40
C ALA A 42 10.12 13.37 4.18
N TRP A 43 9.79 12.09 4.35
CA TRP A 43 8.98 11.34 3.39
C TRP A 43 7.50 11.68 3.57
N ARG A 44 6.86 12.20 2.53
CA ARG A 44 5.45 12.56 2.51
C ARG A 44 4.67 11.58 1.63
N THR A 45 3.55 11.08 2.13
CA THR A 45 2.70 10.10 1.44
C THR A 45 1.80 10.77 0.40
N PHE A 46 1.82 10.23 -0.81
CA PHE A 46 0.94 10.62 -1.92
C PHE A 46 0.27 9.38 -2.50
N ASP A 47 -1.05 9.46 -2.64
CA ASP A 47 -1.87 8.44 -3.28
C ASP A 47 -2.57 9.05 -4.49
N PRO A 48 -1.98 8.95 -5.70
CA PRO A 48 -2.55 9.53 -6.91
C PRO A 48 -3.87 8.88 -7.34
N ARG A 49 -4.18 7.66 -6.88
CA ARG A 49 -5.40 6.95 -7.25
C ARG A 49 -6.62 7.61 -6.61
N ASN A 50 -6.53 7.87 -5.31
CA ASN A 50 -7.65 8.40 -4.53
C ASN A 50 -7.59 9.92 -4.35
N ASN A 51 -6.38 10.49 -4.43
CA ASN A 51 -6.07 11.92 -4.27
C ASN A 51 -6.77 12.60 -3.08
N LYS A 52 -6.98 11.83 -2.01
CA LYS A 52 -7.59 12.28 -0.75
C LYS A 52 -6.76 11.75 0.41
N PRO A 53 -6.58 12.54 1.49
CA PRO A 53 -5.99 12.04 2.72
C PRO A 53 -6.78 10.83 3.22
N ARG A 54 -6.06 9.75 3.54
CA ARG A 54 -6.62 8.54 4.15
C ARG A 54 -5.81 8.22 5.40
N ILE A 55 -6.47 7.75 6.43
CA ILE A 55 -5.83 7.26 7.65
C ILE A 55 -5.70 5.73 7.60
N GLY A 56 -4.93 5.15 8.53
CA GLY A 56 -4.86 3.69 8.65
C GLY A 56 -4.03 2.96 7.58
N ARG A 57 -3.03 3.63 6.98
CA ARG A 57 -2.09 2.95 6.08
C ARG A 57 -1.15 2.05 6.88
N ILE A 58 -1.18 0.76 6.59
CA ILE A 58 -0.25 -0.23 7.17
C ILE A 58 0.80 -0.52 6.11
N VAL A 59 1.99 0.07 6.29
CA VAL A 59 3.10 -0.12 5.35
C VAL A 59 3.64 -1.53 5.48
N VAL A 60 3.73 -2.25 4.36
CA VAL A 60 4.38 -3.57 4.30
C VAL A 60 5.84 -3.39 3.89
N ALA A 61 6.10 -2.75 2.76
CA ALA A 61 7.47 -2.51 2.29
C ALA A 61 7.59 -1.23 1.45
N ARG A 62 8.85 -0.83 1.22
CA ARG A 62 9.24 0.36 0.45
C ARG A 62 10.37 -0.01 -0.49
N GLY A 63 10.27 0.41 -1.75
CA GLY A 63 11.26 0.11 -2.79
C GLY A 63 11.32 1.19 -3.86
N ARG A 64 12.23 1.05 -4.84
CA ARG A 64 12.29 1.97 -5.97
C ARG A 64 11.08 1.80 -6.89
N ASP A 65 10.53 0.61 -7.00
CA ASP A 65 9.31 0.26 -7.72
C ASP A 65 8.82 -1.12 -7.26
N ALA A 66 7.85 -1.70 -7.98
CA ALA A 66 7.29 -3.01 -7.68
C ALA A 66 8.27 -4.18 -7.90
N THR A 67 9.40 -3.97 -8.60
CA THR A 67 10.42 -5.00 -8.80
C THR A 67 11.26 -5.22 -7.54
N ASP A 68 11.49 -4.16 -6.75
CA ASP A 68 12.20 -4.29 -5.47
C ASP A 68 11.32 -4.94 -4.38
N ILE A 69 10.01 -4.74 -4.44
CA ILE A 69 9.04 -5.21 -3.44
C ILE A 69 7.80 -5.84 -4.07
N PRO A 70 7.95 -6.93 -4.84
CA PRO A 70 6.83 -7.60 -5.47
C PRO A 70 5.98 -8.31 -4.42
N LEU A 71 4.68 -8.39 -4.68
CA LEU A 71 3.76 -9.15 -3.85
C LEU A 71 4.10 -10.65 -3.87
N ILE A 72 4.40 -11.18 -5.05
CA ILE A 72 4.83 -12.56 -5.29
C ILE A 72 5.96 -12.52 -6.31
N ASN A 73 7.05 -13.23 -6.02
CA ASN A 73 8.16 -13.44 -6.94
C ASN A 73 8.28 -14.95 -7.19
N SER A 74 7.96 -15.40 -8.40
CA SER A 74 7.90 -16.84 -8.74
C SER A 74 8.95 -17.19 -9.79
N PHE A 75 9.59 -18.36 -9.63
CA PHE A 75 10.54 -18.92 -10.59
C PHE A 75 10.00 -20.25 -11.12
N GLY A 76 9.66 -20.29 -12.40
CA GLY A 76 8.98 -21.43 -13.04
C GLY A 76 7.45 -21.28 -13.09
N PRO A 77 6.72 -22.29 -13.65
CA PRO A 77 5.28 -22.21 -13.81
C PRO A 77 4.55 -22.11 -12.47
N HIS A 78 3.75 -21.07 -12.30
CA HIS A 78 2.94 -20.84 -11.11
C HIS A 78 1.52 -20.40 -11.51
N THR A 79 0.51 -20.92 -10.83
CA THR A 79 -0.90 -20.52 -11.03
C THR A 79 -1.50 -20.11 -9.70
N LEU A 80 -1.86 -18.83 -9.58
CA LEU A 80 -2.59 -18.32 -8.43
C LEU A 80 -4.04 -18.86 -8.47
N LYS A 81 -4.43 -19.67 -7.49
CA LYS A 81 -5.77 -20.27 -7.41
C LYS A 81 -6.76 -19.45 -6.60
N SER A 82 -6.28 -18.81 -5.55
CA SER A 82 -7.08 -17.96 -4.66
C SER A 82 -6.18 -16.89 -4.10
N PHE A 83 -6.76 -15.71 -3.89
CA PHE A 83 -6.08 -14.57 -3.28
C PHE A 83 -7.12 -13.76 -2.52
N ARG A 84 -6.91 -13.61 -1.21
CA ARG A 84 -7.80 -12.86 -0.32
C ARG A 84 -6.96 -11.96 0.55
N VAL A 85 -7.36 -10.71 0.64
CA VAL A 85 -6.73 -9.69 1.48
C VAL A 85 -7.81 -9.11 2.37
N TRP A 86 -7.49 -8.91 3.64
CA TRP A 86 -8.40 -8.31 4.62
C TRP A 86 -7.63 -7.44 5.61
N THR A 87 -8.29 -6.41 6.11
CA THR A 87 -7.80 -5.45 7.09
C THR A 87 -8.99 -4.73 7.68
N TYR A 88 -9.21 -4.92 8.97
CA TYR A 88 -10.34 -4.35 9.68
C TYR A 88 -9.85 -3.32 10.69
N GLU A 89 -10.70 -2.32 10.95
CA GLU A 89 -10.53 -1.47 12.13
C GLU A 89 -10.85 -2.29 13.38
N VAL A 90 -9.99 -2.23 14.40
CA VAL A 90 -10.19 -2.90 15.68
C VAL A 90 -10.38 -1.86 16.78
N SER A 91 -11.38 -2.06 17.64
CA SER A 91 -11.70 -1.12 18.72
C SER A 91 -10.80 -1.32 19.95
N SER A 92 -10.24 -2.53 20.09
CA SER A 92 -9.26 -2.91 21.10
C SER A 92 -8.25 -3.92 20.55
N VAL A 93 -7.07 -4.02 21.18
CA VAL A 93 -5.98 -4.91 20.71
C VAL A 93 -6.34 -6.40 20.87
N ASP A 94 -7.28 -6.73 21.76
CA ASP A 94 -7.68 -8.11 22.06
C ASP A 94 -8.75 -8.66 21.09
N GLU A 95 -9.36 -7.80 20.26
CA GLU A 95 -10.31 -8.20 19.21
C GLU A 95 -9.58 -8.71 17.96
N VAL A 96 -8.88 -9.83 18.08
CA VAL A 96 -8.36 -10.53 16.91
C VAL A 96 -9.48 -11.35 16.28
N VAL A 97 -10.21 -10.75 15.32
CA VAL A 97 -11.20 -11.45 14.52
C VAL A 97 -10.49 -12.22 13.40
N THR A 98 -10.46 -13.55 13.48
CA THR A 98 -10.05 -14.40 12.36
C THR A 98 -11.15 -14.45 11.30
N PRO A 99 -10.83 -14.32 9.99
CA PRO A 99 -11.80 -14.45 8.91
C PRO A 99 -12.30 -15.88 8.69
#